data_AF-A0A942T0D2-F1
#
_entry.id   AF-A0A942T0D2-F1
#
_cell.length_a   1.000
_cell.length_b   1.000
_cell.length_c   1.000
_cell.angle_alpha   90.00
_cell.angle_beta   90.00
_cell.angle_gamma   90.00
#
_symmetry.space_group_name_H-M   'P 1'
#
loop_
_entity.id
_entity.type
_entity.pdbx_description
1 polymer ?
#
loop_
_entity_poly.entity_id
_entity_poly.type
_entity_poly.pdbx_seq_one_letter_code
_entity_poly.pdbx_strand_id
1 'polypeptide(L)'
;MGFLDRLRHRRDRRALVRFLAACRPLDDLLASEGVPASSIHWLVTTAEALLADGWTRADLHALGRAGMGAPPWPTGRAADQGPVPDWVPPADALFTRVTSAGLQLRAR
;
A
#
# COMPACT_ATOMS: atom_id res chain seq x y z
N MET A 1 -24.43 17.26 7.85
CA MET A 1 -23.31 16.33 8.12
C MET A 1 -22.96 16.42 9.61
N GLY A 2 -23.14 15.35 10.37
CA GLY A 2 -22.96 15.36 11.83
C GLY A 2 -21.49 15.52 12.26
N PHE A 3 -21.25 15.88 13.52
CA PHE A 3 -19.90 15.96 14.09
C PHE A 3 -19.14 14.62 13.98
N LEU A 4 -19.83 13.51 14.21
CA LEU A 4 -19.27 12.15 14.11
C LEU A 4 -18.84 11.80 12.67
N ASP A 5 -19.61 12.20 11.65
CA ASP A 5 -19.23 11.99 10.25
C ASP A 5 -17.96 12.73 9.87
N ARG A 6 -17.80 13.97 10.34
CA ARG A 6 -16.57 14.75 10.09
C ARG A 6 -15.35 14.12 10.75
N LEU A 7 -15.51 13.57 11.96
CA LEU A 7 -14.43 12.85 12.64
C LEU A 7 -14.08 11.54 11.93
N ARG A 8 -15.07 10.76 11.49
CA ARG A 8 -14.86 9.55 10.69
C ARG A 8 -14.13 9.87 9.40
N HIS A 9 -14.62 10.85 8.63
CA HIS A 9 -13.99 11.28 7.39
C HIS A 9 -12.54 11.76 7.59
N ARG A 10 -12.24 12.49 8.67
CA ARG A 10 -10.85 12.86 9.02
C ARG A 10 -9.96 11.67 9.36
N ARG A 11 -10.49 10.64 10.04
CA ARG A 11 -9.75 9.41 10.36
C ARG A 11 -9.47 8.60 9.10
N ASP A 12 -10.45 8.48 8.22
CA ASP A 12 -10.35 7.77 6.95
C ASP A 12 -9.31 8.44 6.04
N ARG A 13 -9.38 9.78 5.93
CA ARG A 13 -8.37 10.56 5.20
C ARG A 13 -6.96 10.32 5.73
N ARG A 14 -6.79 10.33 7.06
CA ARG A 14 -5.49 10.05 7.69
C ARG A 14 -4.99 8.63 7.40
N ALA A 15 -5.89 7.64 7.37
CA ALA A 15 -5.53 6.28 7.03
C ALA A 15 -5.10 6.17 5.56
N LEU A 16 -5.82 6.82 4.64
CA LEU A 16 -5.49 6.84 3.22
C LEU A 16 -4.15 7.54 2.94
N VAL A 17 -3.88 8.68 3.60
CA VAL A 17 -2.58 9.36 3.52
C VAL A 17 -1.44 8.48 4.04
N ARG A 18 -1.66 7.75 5.15
CA ARG A 18 -0.65 6.82 5.69
C ARG A 18 -0.41 5.65 4.75
N PHE A 19 -1.45 5.12 4.12
CA PHE A 19 -1.34 4.07 3.12
C PHE A 19 -0.50 4.55 1.92
N LEU A 20 -0.82 5.71 1.36
CA LEU A 20 -0.03 6.31 0.27
C LEU A 20 1.43 6.54 0.66
N ALA A 21 1.69 7.05 1.87
CA ALA A 21 3.04 7.25 2.39
C ALA A 21 3.82 5.94 2.60
N ALA A 22 3.12 4.81 2.79
CA ALA A 22 3.75 3.49 2.85
C ALA A 22 4.04 2.93 1.45
N CYS A 23 3.16 3.18 0.47
CA CYS A 23 3.32 2.68 -0.90
C CYS A 23 4.43 3.41 -1.67
N ARG A 24 4.57 4.73 -1.53
CA ARG A 24 5.52 5.52 -2.33
C ARG A 24 6.98 5.06 -2.23
N PRO A 25 7.57 4.87 -1.03
CA PRO A 25 8.96 4.40 -0.94
C PRO A 25 9.17 3.02 -1.57
N LEU A 26 8.12 2.18 -1.58
CA LEU A 26 8.19 0.87 -2.22
C LEU A 26 8.12 1.01 -3.74
N ASP A 27 7.24 1.86 -4.26
CA ASP A 27 7.15 2.15 -5.70
C ASP A 27 8.48 2.72 -6.23
N ASP A 28 9.06 3.69 -5.52
CA ASP A 28 10.33 4.32 -5.86
C ASP A 28 11.48 3.29 -5.89
N LEU A 29 11.55 2.40 -4.88
CA LEU A 29 12.56 1.35 -4.82
C LEU A 29 12.44 0.37 -5.99
N LEU A 30 11.21 -0.06 -6.32
CA LEU A 30 11.02 -1.02 -7.41
C LEU A 30 11.29 -0.38 -8.77
N ALA A 31 10.95 0.91 -8.93
CA ALA A 31 11.30 1.67 -10.11
C ALA A 31 12.82 1.82 -10.28
N SER A 32 13.57 2.08 -9.21
CA SER A 32 15.04 2.19 -9.27
C SER A 32 15.72 0.87 -9.62
N GLU A 33 15.14 -0.26 -9.20
CA GLU A 33 15.65 -1.61 -9.48
C GLU A 33 15.16 -2.17 -10.83
N GLY A 34 14.33 -1.41 -11.57
CA GLY A 34 13.75 -1.85 -12.84
C GLY A 34 12.77 -3.03 -12.69
N VAL A 35 12.22 -3.23 -11.50
CA VAL A 35 11.26 -4.31 -11.22
C VAL A 35 9.87 -3.86 -11.65
N PRO A 36 9.15 -4.61 -12.50
CA PRO A 36 7.81 -4.26 -12.92
C PRO A 36 6.84 -4.35 -11.73
N ALA A 37 6.55 -3.21 -11.12
CA ALA A 37 5.71 -3.07 -9.93
C ALA A 37 4.33 -2.50 -10.24
N SER A 38 3.71 -2.92 -11.35
CA SER A 38 2.43 -2.40 -11.84
C SER A 38 1.34 -2.40 -10.78
N SER A 39 1.35 -3.38 -9.87
CA SER A 39 0.42 -3.44 -8.74
C SER A 39 0.68 -2.37 -7.68
N ILE A 40 1.93 -2.11 -7.30
CA ILE A 40 2.26 -1.09 -6.29
C ILE A 40 2.04 0.31 -6.86
N HIS A 41 2.48 0.55 -8.09
CA HIS A 41 2.22 1.81 -8.80
C HIS A 41 0.72 2.10 -8.93
N TRP A 42 -0.08 1.08 -9.23
CA TRP A 42 -1.54 1.20 -9.25
C TRP A 42 -2.13 1.56 -7.87
N LEU A 43 -1.57 1.03 -6.77
CA LEU A 43 -2.01 1.40 -5.42
C LEU A 43 -1.72 2.88 -5.12
N VAL A 44 -0.56 3.39 -5.54
CA VAL A 44 -0.17 4.80 -5.37
C VAL A 44 -1.15 5.71 -6.11
N THR A 45 -1.32 5.48 -7.41
CA THR A 45 -2.18 6.30 -8.27
C THR A 45 -3.65 6.25 -7.84
N THR A 46 -4.14 5.07 -7.44
CA THR A 46 -5.51 4.92 -6.91
C THR A 46 -5.69 5.66 -5.58
N ALA A 47 -4.73 5.57 -4.66
CA ALA A 47 -4.81 6.27 -3.39
C ALA A 47 -4.78 7.80 -3.56
N GLU A 48 -4.00 8.31 -4.52
CA GLU A 48 -3.98 9.73 -4.89
C GLU A 48 -5.31 10.19 -5.48
N ALA A 49 -5.88 9.42 -6.41
CA ALA A 49 -7.19 9.72 -6.99
C ALA A 49 -8.28 9.78 -5.91
N LEU A 50 -8.32 8.80 -5.00
CA LEU A 50 -9.29 8.81 -3.90
C LEU A 50 -9.11 10.02 -2.96
N LEU A 51 -7.88 10.48 -2.73
CA LEU A 51 -7.64 11.69 -1.94
C LEU A 51 -8.12 12.97 -2.63
N ALA A 52 -8.06 13.03 -3.97
CA ALA A 52 -8.46 14.18 -4.77
C ALA A 52 -9.97 14.22 -5.01
N ASP A 53 -10.54 13.10 -5.46
CA ASP A 53 -11.92 13.00 -5.94
C ASP A 53 -12.90 12.59 -4.83
N GLY A 54 -12.37 12.12 -3.70
CA GLY A 54 -13.13 11.56 -2.60
C GLY A 54 -13.21 10.04 -2.66
N TRP A 55 -13.75 9.45 -1.61
CA TRP A 55 -13.82 8.01 -1.44
C TRP A 55 -15.16 7.58 -0.85
N THR A 56 -15.58 6.37 -1.21
CA THR A 56 -16.57 5.61 -0.48
C THR A 56 -15.88 4.65 0.50
N ARG A 57 -16.64 4.10 1.43
CA ARG A 57 -16.13 3.07 2.35
C ARG A 57 -15.73 1.79 1.59
N ALA A 58 -16.42 1.47 0.50
CA ALA A 58 -16.09 0.32 -0.33
C ALA A 58 -14.72 0.49 -1.01
N ASP A 59 -14.40 1.71 -1.46
CA ASP A 59 -13.10 2.02 -2.08
C ASP A 59 -11.95 1.83 -1.10
N LEU A 60 -12.08 2.32 0.14
CA LEU A 60 -11.07 2.14 1.17
C LEU A 60 -10.86 0.66 1.52
N HIS A 61 -11.95 -0.11 1.58
CA HIS A 61 -11.89 -1.54 1.85
C HIS A 61 -11.25 -2.31 0.69
N ALA A 62 -11.56 -1.96 -0.55
CA ALA A 62 -10.98 -2.57 -1.75
C ALA A 62 -9.49 -2.25 -1.86
N LEU A 63 -9.11 -0.99 -1.69
CA LEU A 63 -7.73 -0.53 -1.73
C LEU A 63 -6.89 -1.19 -0.63
N GLY A 64 -7.42 -1.24 0.61
CA GLY A 64 -6.76 -1.92 1.72
C GLY A 64 -6.55 -3.41 1.47
N ARG A 65 -7.51 -4.09 0.80
CA ARG A 65 -7.35 -5.50 0.39
C ARG A 65 -6.29 -5.67 -0.69
N ALA A 66 -6.25 -4.79 -1.68
CA ALA A 66 -5.25 -4.86 -2.75
C ALA A 66 -3.81 -4.65 -2.22
N GLY A 67 -3.64 -3.78 -1.23
CA GLY A 67 -2.35 -3.59 -0.53
C GLY A 67 -1.86 -4.78 0.29
N MET A 68 -2.67 -5.83 0.45
CA MET A 68 -2.31 -7.09 1.12
C MET A 68 -2.10 -8.25 0.14
N GLY A 69 -1.85 -7.96 -1.14
CA GLY A 69 -1.53 -8.96 -2.14
C GLY A 69 -0.25 -9.74 -1.83
N ALA A 70 0.14 -10.65 -2.72
CA ALA A 70 1.46 -11.25 -2.67
C ALA A 70 2.49 -10.24 -3.22
N PRO A 71 3.69 -10.16 -2.63
CA PRO A 71 4.77 -9.37 -3.21
C PRO A 71 5.19 -9.95 -4.56
N PRO A 72 5.59 -9.11 -5.54
CA PRO A 72 6.01 -9.56 -6.86
C PRO A 72 7.40 -10.21 -6.90
N TRP A 73 8.14 -10.21 -5.78
CA TRP A 73 9.46 -10.83 -5.64
C TRP A 73 9.41 -12.09 -4.78
N PRO A 74 10.40 -13.00 -4.89
CA PRO A 74 10.47 -14.19 -4.06
C PRO A 74 10.60 -13.81 -2.58
N THR A 75 9.69 -14.32 -1.75
CA THR A 75 9.72 -14.19 -0.28
C THR A 75 9.81 -15.55 0.40
N GLY A 76 10.40 -15.60 1.60
CA GLY A 76 10.45 -16.82 2.43
C GLY A 76 11.27 -17.96 1.79
N ARG A 77 10.76 -19.20 1.81
CA ARG A 77 11.46 -20.40 1.28
C ARG A 77 11.95 -20.31 -0.17
N ALA A 78 11.42 -19.38 -0.97
CA ALA A 78 11.90 -19.13 -2.33
C ALA A 78 13.22 -18.35 -2.36
N ALA A 79 13.49 -17.52 -1.35
CA ALA A 79 14.78 -16.88 -1.13
C ALA A 79 15.88 -17.91 -0.76
N ASP A 80 15.51 -19.03 -0.14
CA ASP A 80 16.45 -20.11 0.22
C ASP A 80 16.92 -20.94 -0.99
N GLN A 81 16.37 -20.70 -2.20
CA GLN A 81 16.67 -21.48 -3.42
C GLN A 81 17.70 -20.81 -4.35
N GLY A 82 18.22 -19.63 -3.99
CA GLY A 82 19.20 -18.92 -4.80
C GLY A 82 19.64 -17.59 -4.18
N PRO A 83 20.56 -16.85 -4.83
CA PRO A 83 20.98 -15.56 -4.33
C PRO A 83 19.81 -14.57 -4.33
N VAL A 84 19.47 -14.06 -3.15
CA VAL A 84 18.46 -13.01 -2.98
C VAL A 84 19.07 -11.68 -3.41
N PRO A 85 18.45 -10.93 -4.34
CA PRO A 85 18.92 -9.60 -4.68
C PRO A 85 18.93 -8.65 -3.47
N ASP A 86 19.94 -7.80 -3.37
CA ASP A 86 20.15 -6.92 -2.21
C ASP A 86 19.00 -5.93 -1.94
N TRP A 87 18.17 -5.67 -2.95
CA TRP A 87 16.97 -4.82 -2.83
C TRP A 87 15.75 -5.52 -2.23
N VAL A 88 15.74 -6.86 -2.16
CA VAL A 88 14.58 -7.62 -1.64
C VAL A 88 14.38 -7.40 -0.13
N PRO A 89 15.40 -7.47 0.74
CA PRO A 89 15.23 -7.18 2.17
C PRO A 89 14.62 -5.79 2.47
N PRO A 90 15.09 -4.67 1.87
CA PRO A 90 14.42 -3.38 2.05
C PRO A 90 13.01 -3.35 1.43
N ALA A 91 12.78 -4.02 0.30
CA ALA A 91 11.44 -4.13 -0.29
C ALA A 91 10.45 -4.87 0.63
N ASP A 92 10.87 -5.97 1.28
CA ASP A 92 10.05 -6.71 2.25
C ASP A 92 9.68 -5.87 3.48
N ALA A 93 10.64 -5.10 4.00
CA ALA A 93 10.38 -4.20 5.11
C ALA A 93 9.37 -3.11 4.73
N LEU A 94 9.44 -2.57 3.51
CA LEU A 94 8.49 -1.60 2.99
C LEU A 94 7.12 -2.23 2.71
N PHE A 95 7.10 -3.43 2.13
CA PHE A 95 5.88 -4.17 1.86
C PHE A 95 5.12 -4.50 3.16
N THR A 96 5.83 -4.86 4.23
CA THR A 96 5.24 -5.05 5.57
C THR A 96 4.55 -3.78 6.08
N ARG A 97 5.09 -2.59 5.77
CA ARG A 97 4.44 -1.32 6.10
C ARG A 97 3.19 -1.08 5.25
N VAL A 98 3.23 -1.42 3.97
CA VAL A 98 2.07 -1.34 3.06
C VAL A 98 0.94 -2.26 3.53
N THR A 99 1.24 -3.52 3.86
CA THR A 99 0.24 -4.48 4.34
C THR A 99 -0.37 -4.05 5.68
N SER A 100 0.44 -3.55 6.61
CA SER A 100 -0.04 -2.99 7.88
C SER A 100 -0.95 -1.78 7.68
N ALA A 101 -0.57 -0.86 6.79
CA ALA A 101 -1.40 0.28 6.45
C ALA A 101 -2.70 -0.14 5.73
N GLY A 102 -2.63 -1.14 4.85
CA GLY A 102 -3.77 -1.72 4.16
C GLY A 102 -4.78 -2.36 5.11
N LEU A 103 -4.32 -3.09 6.14
CA LEU A 103 -5.15 -3.61 7.22
C LEU A 103 -5.90 -2.50 7.96
N GLN A 104 -5.20 -1.41 8.30
CA GLN A 104 -5.80 -0.27 8.97
C GLN A 104 -6.84 0.45 8.09
N LEU A 105 -6.59 0.51 6.79
CA LEU A 105 -7.50 1.12 5.81
C LEU A 105 -8.76 0.26 5.64
N ARG A 106 -8.60 -1.06 5.56
CA ARG A 106 -9.70 -2.02 5.43
C ARG A 106 -10.64 -2.04 6.63
N ALA A 107 -10.11 -1.79 7.83
CA ALA A 107 -10.90 -1.75 9.06
C ALA A 107 -11.77 -0.48 9.21
N ARG A 108 -11.68 0.48 8.28
CA ARG A 108 -12.45 1.73 8.29
C ARG A 108 -13.85 1.61 7.73
#